data_AF-A0A0D2P4B6-F1
#
_entry.id   AF-A0A0D2P4B6-F1
#
_cell.length_a   1.000
_cell.length_b   1.000
_cell.length_c   1.000
_cell.angle_alpha   90.00
_cell.angle_beta   90.00
_cell.angle_gamma   90.00
#
_symmetry.space_group_name_H-M   'P 1'
#
loop_
_entity.id
_entity.type
_entity.pdbx_description
1 polymer ?
#
loop_
_entity_poly.entity_id
_entity_poly.type
_entity_poly.pdbx_seq_one_letter_code
_entity_poly.pdbx_strand_id
1 'polypeptide(L)'
;MPKITSQGSLAQRRQLETPSNIPRKTKEIDPHQEQDRSQWRPSRLPETAKINKSAALTNYHLSRTNDLDGLSFKTEQTVIKIPGRGNTVVKMFLYSEREVEMRAWEKYGGPKKFERMLDDKEAKFYRKNGGVQSRTFLRPRDYPSKISFGPRVCGNKDNLDPETSTPGLIATKDMLAGRGQQWMWDAINKVISEDMEVRYGDSDYNSGRSKSSHGKERESLVDYALKTLDKYPPRPSGTLAPIESHSFHALITTLARAHAPTYVQGQDDPEVIEIHTDGFTGEESVYWTEKYNEEVYTCLIKIIQDHGLDGCMRARWLVYDQYVRCNMGGLTYSDEHRGPGLIWNDSARFWIDGTTKYPGSHKSEVFQEYQSELQKIGALKS
;
A
#
# COMPACT_ATOMS: atom_id res chain seq x y z
N MET A 1 -56.71 22.58 1.33
CA MET A 1 -56.19 23.96 1.46
C MET A 1 -56.28 24.41 2.90
N PRO A 2 -55.13 24.59 3.57
CA PRO A 2 -54.93 25.71 4.47
C PRO A 2 -53.62 26.45 4.13
N LYS A 3 -53.66 27.78 4.15
CA LYS A 3 -52.52 28.67 3.94
C LYS A 3 -51.69 28.73 5.22
N ILE A 4 -50.46 28.24 5.19
CA ILE A 4 -49.47 28.45 6.24
C ILE A 4 -48.70 29.74 5.90
N THR A 5 -49.01 30.80 6.64
CA THR A 5 -48.34 32.10 6.58
C THR A 5 -47.02 31.99 7.33
N SER A 6 -45.90 31.93 6.60
CA SER A 6 -44.55 32.04 7.15
C SER A 6 -44.25 33.51 7.46
N GLN A 7 -44.09 33.81 8.75
CA GLN A 7 -43.61 35.12 9.21
C GLN A 7 -42.12 35.26 8.91
N GLY A 8 -41.79 36.27 8.10
CA GLY A 8 -40.42 36.69 7.82
C GLY A 8 -39.75 37.27 9.07
N SER A 9 -38.67 36.62 9.49
CA SER A 9 -37.73 37.14 10.47
C SER A 9 -36.78 38.12 9.77
N LEU A 10 -36.86 39.40 10.15
CA LEU A 10 -35.93 40.45 9.74
C LEU A 10 -34.56 40.19 10.36
N ALA A 11 -33.66 39.60 9.57
CA ALA A 11 -32.26 39.51 9.90
C ALA A 11 -31.65 40.92 9.95
N GLN A 12 -31.33 41.38 11.16
CA GLN A 12 -30.55 42.58 11.41
C GLN A 12 -29.17 42.45 10.75
N ARG A 13 -29.01 43.18 9.64
CA ARG A 13 -27.76 43.39 8.92
C ARG A 13 -26.85 44.26 9.80
N ARG A 14 -26.08 43.64 10.70
CA ARG A 14 -24.97 44.31 11.40
C ARG A 14 -23.97 44.75 10.34
N GLN A 15 -23.87 46.06 10.15
CA GLN A 15 -22.76 46.68 9.42
C GLN A 15 -21.48 46.39 10.21
N LEU A 16 -20.70 45.43 9.73
CA LEU A 16 -19.34 45.21 10.17
C LEU A 16 -18.52 46.39 9.64
N GLU A 17 -18.22 47.33 10.53
CA GLU A 17 -17.24 48.39 10.30
C GLU A 17 -15.92 47.76 9.86
N THR A 18 -15.46 48.18 8.68
CA THR A 18 -14.17 47.81 8.12
C THR A 18 -13.07 48.31 9.06
N PRO A 19 -12.16 47.44 9.54
CA PRO A 19 -11.08 47.85 10.41
C PRO A 19 -10.17 48.82 9.66
N SER A 20 -10.12 50.04 10.20
CA SER A 20 -9.26 51.15 9.79
C SER A 20 -7.82 50.69 9.54
N ASN A 21 -7.25 51.13 8.40
CA ASN A 21 -5.88 50.90 7.98
C ASN A 21 -4.89 51.38 9.06
N ILE A 22 -4.46 50.48 9.94
CA ILE A 22 -3.33 50.72 10.82
C ILE A 22 -2.07 50.76 9.94
N PRO A 23 -1.29 51.87 9.94
CA PRO A 23 -0.06 51.96 9.17
C PRO A 23 0.87 50.82 9.59
N ARG A 24 1.28 50.00 8.61
CA ARG A 24 2.30 48.95 8.80
C ARG A 24 3.55 49.61 9.37
N LYS A 25 3.78 49.41 10.68
CA LYS A 25 5.04 49.73 11.34
C LYS A 25 6.17 49.15 10.49
N THR A 26 6.92 50.04 9.83
CA THR A 26 8.14 49.68 9.12
C THR A 26 9.01 48.97 10.14
N LYS A 27 9.22 47.66 9.93
CA LYS A 27 10.02 46.84 10.82
C LYS A 27 11.43 47.40 10.70
N GLU A 28 11.85 48.18 11.69
CA GLU A 28 13.20 48.69 11.82
C GLU A 28 14.12 47.47 11.68
N ILE A 29 14.88 47.44 10.58
CA ILE A 29 15.76 46.32 10.27
C ILE A 29 16.86 46.42 11.30
N ASP A 30 16.78 45.54 12.30
CA ASP A 30 17.83 45.34 13.30
C ASP A 30 19.16 45.30 12.54
N PRO A 31 20.11 46.24 12.81
CA PRO A 31 21.38 46.27 12.10
C PRO A 31 22.00 44.89 12.26
N HIS A 32 22.08 44.17 11.14
CA HIS A 32 22.57 42.80 11.11
C HIS A 32 23.92 42.79 11.81
N GLN A 33 23.98 42.27 13.03
CA GLN A 33 25.25 41.97 13.68
C GLN A 33 26.00 41.05 12.72
N GLU A 34 27.02 41.61 12.06
CA GLU A 34 27.93 40.89 11.20
C GLU A 34 28.59 39.81 12.05
N GLN A 35 27.97 38.63 12.07
CA GLN A 35 28.60 37.46 12.65
C GLN A 35 29.80 37.15 11.79
N ASP A 36 30.96 37.06 12.44
CA ASP A 36 32.20 36.71 11.78
C ASP A 36 32.01 35.42 10.96
N ARG A 37 32.22 35.53 9.65
CA ARG A 37 32.08 34.42 8.69
C ARG A 37 33.02 33.27 9.04
N SER A 38 34.11 33.53 9.77
CA SER A 38 35.05 32.51 10.24
C SER A 38 34.40 31.49 11.19
N GLN A 39 33.30 31.85 11.85
CA GLN A 39 32.59 30.99 12.78
C GLN A 39 31.54 30.09 12.11
N TRP A 40 31.28 30.28 10.81
CA TRP A 40 30.31 29.47 10.10
C TRP A 40 30.85 28.07 9.81
N ARG A 41 29.98 27.07 9.88
CA ARG A 41 30.34 25.71 9.48
C ARG A 41 30.71 25.69 7.98
N PRO A 42 31.61 24.81 7.54
CA PRO A 42 31.89 24.65 6.13
C PRO A 42 30.64 24.20 5.34
N SER A 43 30.56 24.65 4.09
CA SER A 43 29.53 24.20 3.14
C SER A 43 29.64 22.69 2.91
N ARG A 44 28.49 22.02 2.77
CA ARG A 44 28.41 20.59 2.44
C ARG A 44 28.35 20.34 0.93
N LEU A 45 28.09 21.38 0.15
CA LEU A 45 27.97 21.29 -1.30
C LEU A 45 29.35 21.12 -1.94
N PRO A 46 29.49 20.29 -2.98
CA PRO A 46 30.74 20.20 -3.73
C PRO A 46 31.03 21.50 -4.49
N GLU A 47 32.30 21.83 -4.71
CA GLU A 47 32.72 23.07 -5.41
C GLU A 47 32.23 23.14 -6.86
N THR A 48 31.97 21.98 -7.44
CA THR A 48 31.47 21.84 -8.81
C THR A 48 29.95 21.98 -8.91
N ALA A 49 29.22 22.08 -7.78
CA ALA A 49 27.77 22.22 -7.78
C ALA A 49 27.33 23.54 -8.43
N LYS A 50 26.42 23.45 -9.40
CA LYS A 50 25.84 24.60 -10.08
C LYS A 50 24.33 24.61 -9.91
N ILE A 51 23.78 25.80 -9.74
CA ILE A 51 22.34 26.02 -9.62
C ILE A 51 21.88 27.10 -10.60
N ASN A 52 20.72 26.89 -11.22
CA ASN A 52 20.14 27.91 -12.11
C ASN A 52 19.53 29.08 -11.31
N LYS A 53 19.44 30.26 -11.92
CA LYS A 53 18.91 31.48 -11.29
C LYS A 53 17.56 31.27 -10.60
N SER A 54 16.61 30.63 -11.27
CA SER A 54 15.26 30.43 -10.75
C SER A 54 15.27 29.53 -9.50
N ALA A 55 16.01 28.43 -9.55
CA ALA A 55 16.17 27.52 -8.42
C ALA A 55 16.91 28.17 -7.25
N ALA A 56 17.94 29.00 -7.51
CA ALA A 56 18.63 29.76 -6.46
C ALA A 56 17.68 30.69 -5.70
N LEU A 57 16.88 31.47 -6.44
CA LEU A 57 15.89 32.37 -5.85
C LEU A 57 14.82 31.62 -5.05
N THR A 58 14.31 30.51 -5.61
CA THR A 58 13.23 29.74 -4.99
C THR A 58 13.71 28.92 -3.79
N ASN A 59 14.76 28.10 -3.95
CA ASN A 59 15.22 27.13 -2.95
C ASN A 59 15.95 27.83 -1.79
N TYR A 60 16.77 28.85 -2.07
CA TYR A 60 17.51 29.59 -1.04
C TYR A 60 16.77 30.86 -0.57
N HIS A 61 15.58 31.10 -1.11
CA HIS A 61 14.72 32.24 -0.75
C HIS A 61 15.40 33.62 -0.88
N LEU A 62 16.23 33.75 -1.90
CA LEU A 62 16.93 34.98 -2.24
C LEU A 62 16.04 35.92 -3.06
N SER A 63 16.28 37.22 -2.93
CA SER A 63 15.66 38.27 -3.73
C SER A 63 16.41 38.40 -5.05
N ARG A 64 15.66 38.65 -6.13
CA ARG A 64 16.23 38.84 -7.47
C ARG A 64 17.13 40.08 -7.56
N THR A 65 16.84 41.11 -6.78
CA THR A 65 17.39 42.45 -6.99
C THR A 65 18.71 42.72 -6.27
N ASN A 66 18.97 42.04 -5.14
CA ASN A 66 20.09 42.41 -4.27
C ASN A 66 20.96 41.20 -3.94
N ASP A 67 20.34 40.03 -3.80
CA ASP A 67 21.05 38.90 -3.20
C ASP A 67 21.94 38.17 -4.20
N LEU A 68 21.66 38.22 -5.51
CA LEU A 68 22.52 37.58 -6.51
C LEU A 68 23.56 38.52 -7.12
N ASP A 69 23.55 39.80 -6.72
CA ASP A 69 24.43 40.81 -7.29
C ASP A 69 25.87 40.59 -6.85
N GLY A 70 26.80 40.61 -7.80
CA GLY A 70 28.21 40.34 -7.59
C GLY A 70 28.59 38.85 -7.54
N LEU A 71 27.62 37.92 -7.64
CA LEU A 71 27.94 36.50 -7.78
C LEU A 71 28.35 36.17 -9.22
N SER A 72 29.39 35.34 -9.35
CA SER A 72 29.85 34.85 -10.65
C SER A 72 28.84 33.87 -11.24
N PHE A 73 28.63 33.93 -12.57
CA PHE A 73 27.76 32.98 -13.25
C PHE A 73 28.27 32.62 -14.64
N LYS A 74 28.00 31.38 -15.04
CA LYS A 74 28.17 30.92 -16.41
C LYS A 74 26.83 31.00 -17.13
N THR A 75 26.86 31.45 -18.38
CA THR A 75 25.71 31.35 -19.27
C THR A 75 25.78 30.04 -20.04
N GLU A 76 24.68 29.28 -20.06
CA GLU A 76 24.50 28.12 -20.94
C GLU A 76 23.17 28.23 -21.69
N GLN A 77 23.08 27.63 -22.88
CA GLN A 77 21.85 27.57 -23.65
C GLN A 77 21.26 26.16 -23.51
N THR A 78 19.98 26.07 -23.17
CA THR A 78 19.26 24.79 -23.16
C THR A 78 18.08 24.85 -24.13
N VAL A 79 17.81 23.73 -24.80
CA VAL A 79 16.60 23.60 -25.62
C VAL A 79 15.49 23.08 -24.71
N ILE A 80 14.44 23.86 -24.51
CA ILE A 80 13.21 23.40 -23.85
C ILE A 80 12.10 23.21 -24.88
N LYS A 81 11.35 22.12 -24.75
CA LYS A 81 10.16 21.88 -25.57
C LYS A 81 8.96 22.53 -24.91
N ILE A 82 8.39 23.55 -25.55
CA ILE A 82 7.19 24.23 -25.07
C ILE A 82 5.98 23.66 -25.84
N PRO A 83 4.98 23.08 -25.15
CA PRO A 83 3.75 22.60 -25.79
C PRO A 83 3.14 23.69 -26.68
N GLY A 84 2.94 23.39 -27.97
CA GLY A 84 2.36 24.31 -28.95
C GLY A 84 3.33 25.33 -29.59
N ARG A 85 4.59 25.45 -29.12
CA ARG A 85 5.61 26.34 -29.74
C ARG A 85 6.86 25.62 -30.24
N GLY A 86 6.96 24.31 -30.04
CA GLY A 86 8.12 23.52 -30.45
C GLY A 86 9.34 23.73 -29.55
N ASN A 87 10.53 23.49 -30.11
CA ASN A 87 11.79 23.61 -29.39
C ASN A 87 12.23 25.08 -29.31
N THR A 88 12.37 25.60 -28.09
CA THR A 88 12.83 26.98 -27.82
C THR A 88 14.17 26.94 -27.10
N VAL A 89 15.16 27.67 -27.62
CA VAL A 89 16.46 27.85 -26.96
C VAL A 89 16.32 28.91 -25.88
N VAL A 90 16.56 28.55 -24.62
CA VAL A 90 16.50 29.46 -23.47
C VAL A 90 17.88 29.62 -22.86
N LYS A 91 18.25 30.88 -22.59
CA LYS A 91 19.48 31.24 -21.89
C LYS A 91 19.33 30.95 -20.39
N MET A 92 20.16 30.07 -19.87
CA MET A 92 20.26 29.76 -18.45
C MET A 92 21.48 30.42 -17.83
N PHE A 93 21.29 30.97 -16.62
CA PHE A 93 22.36 31.52 -15.80
C PHE A 93 22.64 30.53 -14.67
N LEU A 94 23.83 29.92 -14.68
CA LEU A 94 24.29 28.93 -13.72
C LEU A 94 25.27 29.59 -12.75
N TYR A 95 24.90 29.62 -11.46
CA TYR A 95 25.71 30.14 -10.37
C TYR A 95 26.40 28.98 -9.63
N SER A 96 27.51 29.25 -8.96
CA SER A 96 28.07 28.32 -7.98
C SER A 96 27.08 28.14 -6.82
N GLU A 97 26.62 26.91 -6.57
CA GLU A 97 25.61 26.68 -5.53
C GLU A 97 26.17 27.00 -4.13
N ARG A 98 27.48 26.77 -3.92
CA ARG A 98 28.18 27.12 -2.69
C ARG A 98 28.19 28.63 -2.43
N GLU A 99 28.41 29.46 -3.46
CA GLU A 99 28.37 30.92 -3.30
C GLU A 99 26.95 31.42 -2.98
N VAL A 100 25.94 30.81 -3.61
CA VAL A 100 24.52 31.07 -3.35
C VAL A 100 24.15 30.70 -1.91
N GLU A 101 24.64 29.57 -1.41
CA GLU A 101 24.44 29.14 -0.02
C GLU A 101 25.07 30.13 0.96
N MET A 102 26.32 30.53 0.75
CA MET A 102 27.02 31.50 1.61
C MET A 102 26.28 32.84 1.66
N ARG A 103 25.75 33.29 0.53
CA ARG A 103 24.94 34.51 0.47
C ARG A 103 23.61 34.37 1.20
N ALA A 104 22.99 33.20 1.15
CA ALA A 104 21.80 32.91 1.96
C ALA A 104 22.15 32.92 3.46
N TRP A 105 23.26 32.32 3.87
CA TRP A 105 23.71 32.39 5.27
C TRP A 105 23.94 33.82 5.71
N GLU A 106 24.58 34.64 4.89
CA GLU A 106 24.78 36.05 5.18
C GLU A 106 23.46 36.80 5.39
N LYS A 107 22.52 36.64 4.46
CA LYS A 107 21.18 37.25 4.55
C LYS A 107 20.43 36.85 5.82
N TYR A 108 20.55 35.59 6.25
CA TYR A 108 19.77 35.06 7.37
C TYR A 108 20.54 35.07 8.71
N GLY A 109 21.78 35.55 8.74
CA GLY A 109 22.61 35.62 9.95
C GLY A 109 23.18 34.27 10.37
N GLY A 110 23.79 33.56 9.42
CA GLY A 110 24.51 32.31 9.59
C GLY A 110 23.71 31.04 9.25
N PRO A 111 24.40 29.88 9.15
CA PRO A 111 23.81 28.61 8.72
C PRO A 111 22.67 28.13 9.63
N LYS A 112 22.81 28.27 10.95
CA LYS A 112 21.77 27.83 11.91
C LYS A 112 20.47 28.63 11.78
N LYS A 113 20.57 29.94 11.54
CA LYS A 113 19.39 30.80 11.33
C LYS A 113 18.75 30.53 9.98
N PHE A 114 19.54 30.27 8.95
CA PHE A 114 19.05 29.84 7.64
C PHE A 114 18.24 28.53 7.72
N GLU A 115 18.76 27.51 8.40
CA GLU A 115 18.04 26.24 8.62
C GLU A 115 16.71 26.44 9.33
N ARG A 116 16.69 27.23 10.41
CA ARG A 116 15.45 27.56 11.13
C ARG A 116 14.44 28.28 10.23
N MET A 117 14.91 29.19 9.38
CA MET A 117 14.06 29.89 8.42
C MET A 117 13.43 28.94 7.40
N LEU A 118 14.18 27.94 6.91
CA LEU A 118 13.64 26.90 6.03
C LEU A 118 12.54 26.10 6.76
N ASP A 119 12.80 25.66 7.98
CA ASP A 119 11.82 24.91 8.80
C ASP A 119 10.52 25.73 9.02
N ASP A 120 10.65 27.02 9.34
CA ASP A 120 9.50 27.92 9.55
C ASP A 120 8.65 28.11 8.28
N LYS A 121 9.31 28.24 7.13
CA LYS A 121 8.63 28.39 5.84
C LYS A 121 7.95 27.09 5.41
N GLU A 122 8.59 25.96 5.64
CA GLU A 122 8.04 24.64 5.39
C GLU A 122 6.79 24.40 6.24
N ALA A 123 6.85 24.68 7.54
CA ALA A 123 5.70 24.59 8.44
C ALA A 123 4.54 25.52 8.03
N LYS A 124 4.84 26.76 7.59
CA LYS A 124 3.82 27.69 7.07
C LYS A 124 3.21 27.21 5.76
N PHE A 125 4.03 26.64 4.87
CA PHE A 125 3.58 26.10 3.59
C PHE A 125 2.57 24.96 3.79
N TYR A 126 2.89 23.99 4.66
CA TYR A 126 1.99 22.86 4.92
C TYR A 126 0.71 23.28 5.64
N ARG A 127 0.78 24.23 6.59
CA ARG A 127 -0.42 24.81 7.23
C ARG A 127 -1.34 25.48 6.22
N LYS A 128 -0.79 26.23 5.25
CA LYS A 128 -1.59 26.95 4.25
C LYS A 128 -2.22 26.02 3.21
N ASN A 129 -1.55 24.92 2.86
CA ASN A 129 -1.99 23.99 1.82
C ASN A 129 -2.77 22.78 2.38
N GLY A 130 -3.24 22.84 3.63
CA GLY A 130 -4.09 21.79 4.23
C GLY A 130 -3.40 20.43 4.35
N GLY A 131 -2.07 20.39 4.44
CA GLY A 131 -1.31 19.14 4.45
C GLY A 131 -1.42 18.32 3.15
N VAL A 132 -2.06 18.85 2.10
CA VAL A 132 -2.27 18.13 0.84
C VAL A 132 -0.92 17.92 0.16
N GLN A 133 -0.54 16.65 -0.01
CA GLN A 133 0.77 16.23 -0.54
C GLN A 133 1.02 16.62 -2.01
N SER A 134 0.07 17.28 -2.68
CA SER A 134 0.15 17.61 -4.12
C SER A 134 1.25 18.62 -4.45
N ARG A 135 1.71 19.42 -3.48
CA ARG A 135 2.83 20.34 -3.66
C ARG A 135 3.89 20.09 -2.59
N THR A 136 5.13 19.93 -3.03
CA THR A 136 6.29 19.76 -2.13
C THR A 136 6.92 21.11 -1.86
N PHE A 137 7.26 21.39 -0.60
CA PHE A 137 8.05 22.56 -0.26
C PHE A 137 9.45 22.42 -0.87
N LEU A 138 9.85 23.38 -1.70
CA LEU A 138 11.16 23.34 -2.35
C LEU A 138 12.24 23.79 -1.37
N ARG A 139 13.18 22.90 -1.08
CA ARG A 139 14.28 23.09 -0.14
C ARG A 139 15.59 22.75 -0.84
N PRO A 140 16.73 23.40 -0.51
CA PRO A 140 18.01 23.00 -1.07
C PRO A 140 18.36 21.57 -0.69
N ARG A 141 19.07 20.86 -1.58
CA ARG A 141 19.28 19.40 -1.49
C ARG A 141 19.92 18.95 -0.17
N ASP A 142 20.91 19.70 0.32
CA ASP A 142 21.69 19.35 1.51
C ASP A 142 21.05 19.78 2.84
N TYR A 143 19.80 20.23 2.77
CA TYR A 143 19.02 20.67 3.92
C TYR A 143 17.84 19.71 4.06
N PRO A 144 17.96 18.62 4.84
CA PRO A 144 16.85 17.70 5.04
C PRO A 144 15.75 18.34 5.91
N SER A 145 14.49 18.06 5.58
CA SER A 145 13.35 18.50 6.39
C SER A 145 13.39 17.88 7.78
N LYS A 146 13.15 18.68 8.81
CA LYS A 146 12.91 18.18 10.18
C LYS A 146 11.49 17.65 10.36
N ILE A 147 10.56 18.06 9.50
CA ILE A 147 9.21 17.51 9.44
C ILE A 147 9.31 16.24 8.59
N SER A 148 10.12 15.29 9.04
CA SER A 148 10.21 13.98 8.41
C SER A 148 8.93 13.22 8.73
N PHE A 149 7.96 13.30 7.82
CA PHE A 149 6.97 12.24 7.66
C PHE A 149 7.71 10.99 7.14
N GLY A 150 8.46 10.32 8.01
CA GLY A 150 9.32 9.17 7.68
C GLY A 150 10.46 9.49 6.70
N PRO A 151 11.40 8.54 6.49
CA PRO A 151 12.43 8.68 5.48
C PRO A 151 11.79 8.67 4.09
N ARG A 152 11.74 9.82 3.40
CA ARG A 152 11.56 9.83 1.95
C ARG A 152 12.85 9.36 1.31
N VAL A 153 12.92 8.06 1.05
CA VAL A 153 13.91 7.46 0.18
C VAL A 153 13.73 8.10 -1.21
N CYS A 154 14.59 9.05 -1.57
CA CYS A 154 14.76 9.50 -2.96
C CYS A 154 15.46 8.42 -3.81
N GLY A 155 15.14 7.15 -3.58
CA GLY A 155 15.50 6.04 -4.45
C GLY A 155 14.65 6.12 -5.71
N ASN A 156 15.18 5.57 -6.81
CA ASN A 156 14.50 5.46 -8.10
C ASN A 156 13.01 5.22 -7.91
N LYS A 157 12.18 6.22 -8.27
CA LYS A 157 10.72 6.12 -8.24
C LYS A 157 10.18 4.95 -9.06
N ASP A 158 11.03 4.31 -9.86
CA ASP A 158 10.67 3.24 -10.76
C ASP A 158 10.50 1.88 -10.07
N ASN A 159 11.05 1.69 -8.85
CA ASN A 159 11.01 0.42 -8.11
C ASN A 159 10.40 0.54 -6.71
N LEU A 160 9.36 1.36 -6.53
CA LEU A 160 8.56 1.23 -5.31
C LEU A 160 7.78 -0.07 -5.40
N ASP A 161 7.97 -0.93 -4.41
CA ASP A 161 7.18 -2.15 -4.23
C ASP A 161 5.68 -1.76 -4.21
N PRO A 162 4.89 -2.23 -5.18
CA PRO A 162 3.48 -1.85 -5.30
C PRO A 162 2.69 -2.22 -4.05
N GLU A 163 3.07 -3.30 -3.36
CA GLU A 163 2.43 -3.77 -2.14
C GLU A 163 2.62 -2.82 -0.96
N THR A 164 3.67 -1.99 -0.96
CA THR A 164 3.99 -1.04 0.12
C THR A 164 4.07 0.40 -0.36
N SER A 165 3.43 0.69 -1.51
CA SER A 165 3.52 1.96 -2.20
C SER A 165 2.77 3.13 -1.53
N THR A 166 1.89 2.85 -0.57
CA THR A 166 1.17 3.86 0.21
C THR A 166 1.37 3.66 1.72
N PRO A 167 1.26 4.74 2.53
CA PRO A 167 1.30 4.60 3.99
C PRO A 167 0.22 3.68 4.56
N GLY A 168 -0.97 3.63 3.94
CA GLY A 168 -2.07 2.76 4.38
C GLY A 168 -1.78 1.27 4.15
N LEU A 169 -1.13 0.93 3.03
CA LEU A 169 -0.67 -0.42 2.75
C LEU A 169 0.44 -0.87 3.73
N ILE A 170 1.41 0.00 4.02
CA ILE A 170 2.46 -0.28 5.02
C ILE A 170 1.83 -0.54 6.39
N ALA A 171 0.93 0.34 6.84
CA ALA A 171 0.24 0.18 8.12
C ALA A 171 -0.59 -1.11 8.18
N THR A 172 -1.24 -1.48 7.08
CA THR A 172 -2.02 -2.72 6.98
C THR A 172 -1.14 -3.96 7.04
N LYS A 173 -0.01 -3.95 6.34
CA LYS A 173 0.99 -5.04 6.39
C LYS A 173 1.51 -5.23 7.80
N ASP A 174 1.95 -4.16 8.45
CA ASP A 174 2.46 -4.19 9.82
C ASP A 174 1.39 -4.68 10.82
N MET A 175 0.14 -4.26 10.63
CA MET A 175 -1.00 -4.73 11.44
C MET A 175 -1.21 -6.24 11.29
N LEU A 176 -1.24 -6.78 10.07
CA LEU A 176 -1.43 -8.21 9.85
C LEU A 176 -0.23 -9.02 10.35
N ALA A 177 0.99 -8.55 10.14
CA ALA A 177 2.21 -9.14 10.69
C ALA A 177 2.14 -9.21 12.23
N GLY A 178 1.74 -8.11 12.88
CA GLY A 178 1.56 -8.05 14.34
C GLY A 178 0.48 -9.00 14.88
N ARG A 179 -0.48 -9.42 14.05
CA ARG A 179 -1.50 -10.43 14.37
C ARG A 179 -1.07 -11.86 14.03
N GLY A 180 0.13 -12.08 13.48
CA GLY A 180 0.55 -13.39 12.96
C GLY A 180 -0.22 -13.81 11.69
N GLN A 181 -0.80 -12.85 10.97
CA GLN A 181 -1.61 -13.06 9.76
C GLN A 181 -0.86 -12.63 8.49
N GLN A 182 0.48 -12.75 8.47
CA GLN A 182 1.30 -12.42 7.29
C GLN A 182 0.83 -13.19 6.04
N TRP A 183 0.44 -14.46 6.21
CA TRP A 183 -0.09 -15.28 5.13
C TRP A 183 -1.29 -14.64 4.41
N MET A 184 -2.14 -13.91 5.15
CA MET A 184 -3.33 -13.27 4.60
C MET A 184 -2.93 -12.06 3.75
N TRP A 185 -1.93 -11.30 4.21
CA TRP A 185 -1.34 -10.22 3.40
C TRP A 185 -0.79 -10.77 2.09
N ASP A 186 0.00 -11.84 2.16
CA ASP A 186 0.64 -12.44 1.00
C ASP A 186 -0.42 -12.99 0.02
N ALA A 187 -1.46 -13.67 0.53
CA ALA A 187 -2.56 -14.20 -0.28
C ALA A 187 -3.37 -13.09 -0.97
N ILE A 188 -3.76 -12.04 -0.25
CA ILE A 188 -4.49 -10.89 -0.82
C ILE A 188 -3.64 -10.24 -1.92
N ASN A 189 -2.36 -9.97 -1.66
CA ASN A 189 -1.51 -9.28 -2.62
C ASN A 189 -1.18 -10.14 -3.84
N LYS A 190 -1.08 -11.46 -3.69
CA LYS A 190 -0.96 -12.40 -4.81
C LYS A 190 -2.15 -12.25 -5.76
N VAL A 191 -3.38 -12.35 -5.24
CA VAL A 191 -4.62 -12.24 -6.03
C VAL A 191 -4.73 -10.89 -6.72
N ILE A 192 -4.45 -9.79 -6.02
CA ILE A 192 -4.48 -8.44 -6.62
C ILE A 192 -3.43 -8.33 -7.73
N SER A 193 -2.24 -8.91 -7.54
CA SER A 193 -1.17 -8.82 -8.54
C SER A 193 -1.52 -9.61 -9.79
N GLU A 194 -2.07 -10.81 -9.65
CA GLU A 194 -2.54 -11.63 -10.77
C GLU A 194 -3.67 -10.92 -11.54
N ASP A 195 -4.67 -10.36 -10.86
CA ASP A 195 -5.73 -9.58 -11.52
C ASP A 195 -5.20 -8.31 -12.20
N MET A 196 -4.30 -7.58 -11.54
CA MET A 196 -3.69 -6.39 -12.13
C MET A 196 -2.84 -6.75 -13.36
N GLU A 197 -2.13 -7.88 -13.36
CA GLU A 197 -1.37 -8.36 -14.52
C GLU A 197 -2.31 -8.71 -15.69
N VAL A 198 -3.46 -9.33 -15.42
CA VAL A 198 -4.48 -9.62 -16.43
C VAL A 198 -5.11 -8.34 -16.98
N ARG A 199 -5.46 -7.36 -16.12
CA ARG A 199 -6.12 -6.11 -16.52
C ARG A 199 -5.19 -5.13 -17.24
N TYR A 200 -3.96 -5.02 -16.76
CA TYR A 200 -2.99 -4.00 -17.14
C TYR A 200 -1.75 -4.60 -17.81
N GLY A 201 -1.84 -5.83 -18.32
CA GLY A 201 -0.75 -6.52 -19.02
C GLY A 201 -0.13 -5.68 -20.15
N ASP A 202 0.90 -6.22 -20.81
CA ASP A 202 1.92 -5.58 -21.67
C ASP A 202 1.56 -4.28 -22.44
N SER A 203 0.29 -4.07 -22.82
CA SER A 203 -0.22 -2.86 -23.45
C SER A 203 -0.05 -1.55 -22.64
N ASP A 204 -0.05 -1.62 -21.30
CA ASP A 204 -0.12 -0.39 -20.47
C ASP A 204 1.24 0.28 -20.21
N TYR A 205 2.35 -0.35 -20.64
CA TYR A 205 3.67 0.28 -20.66
C TYR A 205 3.72 1.58 -21.50
N ASN A 206 2.76 1.79 -22.40
CA ASN A 206 2.69 2.98 -23.27
C ASN A 206 1.66 4.04 -22.86
N SER A 207 0.73 3.76 -21.93
CA SER A 207 -0.41 4.67 -21.70
C SER A 207 -0.08 5.87 -20.80
N GLY A 208 1.10 5.90 -20.18
CA GLY A 208 1.52 7.01 -19.32
C GLY A 208 0.63 7.21 -18.09
N ARG A 209 -0.24 6.25 -17.76
CA ARG A 209 -0.98 6.26 -16.49
C ARG A 209 0.03 6.20 -15.35
N SER A 210 -0.08 7.19 -14.47
CA SER A 210 0.87 7.36 -13.37
C SER A 210 0.76 6.19 -12.39
N LYS A 211 1.86 5.46 -12.17
CA LYS A 211 2.00 4.37 -11.16
C LYS A 211 1.38 4.70 -9.78
N SER A 212 1.24 5.99 -9.46
CA SER A 212 0.56 6.47 -8.25
C SER A 212 -0.92 6.09 -8.12
N SER A 213 -1.64 5.81 -9.22
CA SER A 213 -3.05 5.38 -9.13
C SER A 213 -3.18 3.95 -8.59
N HIS A 214 -2.25 3.05 -8.96
CA HIS A 214 -2.31 1.65 -8.56
C HIS A 214 -2.17 1.45 -7.05
N GLY A 215 -1.36 2.28 -6.37
CA GLY A 215 -1.22 2.20 -4.92
C GLY A 215 -2.55 2.45 -4.18
N LYS A 216 -3.33 3.45 -4.61
CA LYS A 216 -4.64 3.76 -4.00
C LYS A 216 -5.72 2.73 -4.35
N GLU A 217 -5.71 2.23 -5.58
CA GLU A 217 -6.59 1.15 -6.01
C GLU A 217 -6.32 -0.13 -5.21
N ARG A 218 -5.04 -0.53 -5.10
CA ARG A 218 -4.61 -1.67 -4.27
C ARG A 218 -4.99 -1.48 -2.81
N GLU A 219 -4.77 -0.31 -2.22
CA GLU A 219 -5.18 -0.01 -0.84
C GLU A 219 -6.69 -0.20 -0.65
N SER A 220 -7.51 0.21 -1.62
CA SER A 220 -8.97 0.03 -1.58
C SER A 220 -9.37 -1.44 -1.70
N LEU A 221 -8.68 -2.22 -2.55
CA LEU A 221 -8.89 -3.66 -2.69
C LEU A 221 -8.53 -4.42 -1.42
N VAL A 222 -7.40 -4.07 -0.79
CA VAL A 222 -6.97 -4.66 0.49
C VAL A 222 -7.96 -4.31 1.60
N ASP A 223 -8.38 -3.05 1.73
CA ASP A 223 -9.38 -2.63 2.73
C ASP A 223 -10.71 -3.38 2.55
N TYR A 224 -11.15 -3.55 1.29
CA TYR A 224 -12.34 -4.33 0.98
C TYR A 224 -12.17 -5.82 1.30
N ALA A 225 -11.00 -6.41 1.01
CA ALA A 225 -10.67 -7.78 1.39
C ALA A 225 -10.79 -7.97 2.90
N LEU A 226 -10.16 -7.11 3.70
CA LEU A 226 -10.14 -7.24 5.14
C LEU A 226 -11.54 -7.14 5.77
N LYS A 227 -12.44 -6.32 5.22
CA LYS A 227 -13.84 -6.26 5.67
C LYS A 227 -14.58 -7.58 5.43
N THR A 228 -14.28 -8.27 4.34
CA THR A 228 -14.90 -9.56 3.99
C THR A 228 -14.25 -10.73 4.75
N LEU A 229 -12.94 -10.64 4.99
CA LEU A 229 -12.11 -11.69 5.60
C LEU A 229 -11.95 -11.56 7.12
N ASP A 230 -12.56 -10.56 7.77
CA ASP A 230 -12.47 -10.35 9.24
C ASP A 230 -12.90 -11.57 10.07
N LYS A 231 -13.68 -12.48 9.46
CA LYS A 231 -14.17 -13.71 10.10
C LYS A 231 -13.21 -14.90 10.04
N TYR A 232 -12.01 -14.75 9.50
CA TYR A 232 -11.07 -15.87 9.42
C TYR A 232 -10.53 -16.24 10.80
N PRO A 233 -10.49 -17.54 11.15
CA PRO A 233 -9.83 -17.95 12.37
C PRO A 233 -8.33 -17.67 12.29
N PRO A 234 -7.67 -17.41 13.42
CA PRO A 234 -6.23 -17.25 13.44
C PRO A 234 -5.54 -18.55 13.00
N ARG A 235 -4.50 -18.41 12.18
CA ARG A 235 -3.61 -19.52 11.86
C ARG A 235 -2.77 -19.84 13.12
N PRO A 236 -2.61 -21.11 13.52
CA PRO A 236 -1.80 -21.45 14.68
C PRO A 236 -0.38 -20.88 14.58
N SER A 237 -0.10 -19.83 15.34
CA SER A 237 1.19 -19.11 15.35
C SER A 237 2.19 -19.87 16.21
N GLY A 238 2.87 -20.84 15.62
CA GLY A 238 3.98 -21.53 16.25
C GLY A 238 4.84 -22.16 15.19
N THR A 239 6.16 -21.96 15.28
CA THR A 239 7.15 -22.72 14.52
C THR A 239 6.71 -24.18 14.52
N LEU A 240 6.41 -24.65 13.31
CA LEU A 240 5.93 -25.98 12.95
C LEU A 240 6.98 -27.04 13.35
N ALA A 241 7.30 -27.20 14.63
CA ALA A 241 7.71 -28.52 15.07
C ALA A 241 6.50 -29.39 14.75
N PRO A 242 6.60 -30.33 13.79
CA PRO A 242 5.51 -31.24 13.51
C PRO A 242 5.10 -31.85 14.84
N ILE A 243 3.80 -31.87 15.14
CA ILE A 243 3.34 -32.76 16.20
C ILE A 243 3.73 -34.14 15.69
N GLU A 244 4.76 -34.73 16.29
CA GLU A 244 5.28 -36.04 15.91
C GLU A 244 4.29 -37.12 16.39
N SER A 245 3.11 -37.15 15.78
CA SER A 245 2.11 -38.19 16.00
C SER A 245 1.88 -38.97 14.73
N HIS A 246 1.47 -40.23 14.90
CA HIS A 246 1.15 -41.11 13.79
C HIS A 246 -0.01 -40.59 12.95
N SER A 247 -1.02 -39.96 13.57
CA SER A 247 -2.19 -39.40 12.87
C SER A 247 -1.84 -38.18 12.02
N PHE A 248 -0.94 -37.29 12.46
CA PHE A 248 -0.42 -36.20 11.62
C PHE A 248 0.43 -36.72 10.46
N HIS A 249 1.29 -37.71 10.69
CA HIS A 249 2.08 -38.34 9.61
C HIS A 249 1.18 -38.99 8.56
N ALA A 250 0.10 -39.66 8.97
CA ALA A 250 -0.89 -40.23 8.07
C ALA A 250 -1.54 -39.14 7.21
N LEU A 251 -2.01 -38.03 7.81
CA LEU A 251 -2.58 -36.91 7.07
C LEU A 251 -1.58 -36.33 6.05
N ILE A 252 -0.34 -36.06 6.47
CA ILE A 252 0.70 -35.51 5.58
C ILE A 252 0.99 -36.45 4.42
N THR A 253 1.05 -37.76 4.69
CA THR A 253 1.27 -38.79 3.66
C THR A 253 0.11 -38.83 2.66
N THR A 254 -1.14 -38.75 3.14
CA THR A 254 -2.32 -38.65 2.29
C THR A 254 -2.24 -37.37 1.44
N LEU A 255 -2.04 -36.20 2.06
CA LEU A 255 -1.96 -34.90 1.40
C LEU A 255 -0.84 -34.82 0.35
N ALA A 256 0.28 -35.50 0.55
CA ALA A 256 1.39 -35.53 -0.40
C ALA A 256 1.05 -36.22 -1.74
N ARG A 257 -0.02 -37.04 -1.79
CA ARG A 257 -0.52 -37.63 -3.04
C ARG A 257 -1.21 -36.62 -3.93
N ALA A 258 -1.78 -35.55 -3.35
CA ALA A 258 -2.26 -34.42 -4.12
C ALA A 258 -1.06 -33.55 -4.52
N HIS A 259 -0.57 -33.68 -5.75
CA HIS A 259 0.54 -32.86 -6.24
C HIS A 259 0.09 -31.42 -6.58
N ALA A 260 1.00 -30.45 -6.44
CA ALA A 260 0.77 -29.04 -6.74
C ALA A 260 1.10 -28.72 -8.22
N PRO A 261 0.32 -27.87 -8.92
CA PRO A 261 0.00 -28.08 -10.31
C PRO A 261 0.89 -27.25 -11.23
N THR A 262 1.54 -27.94 -12.15
CA THR A 262 1.17 -27.72 -13.55
C THR A 262 0.26 -28.88 -13.88
N TYR A 263 -1.05 -28.66 -13.79
CA TYR A 263 -2.02 -29.60 -14.33
C TYR A 263 -1.65 -29.85 -15.79
N VAL A 264 -1.41 -31.11 -16.15
CA VAL A 264 -1.16 -31.51 -17.53
C VAL A 264 -2.21 -32.56 -17.83
N GLN A 265 -3.20 -32.17 -18.63
CA GLN A 265 -4.26 -33.05 -19.08
C GLN A 265 -3.68 -34.41 -19.52
N GLY A 266 -4.06 -35.48 -18.80
CA GLY A 266 -3.59 -36.85 -19.05
C GLY A 266 -2.40 -37.34 -18.21
N GLN A 267 -1.84 -36.54 -17.29
CA GLN A 267 -0.78 -36.97 -16.37
C GLN A 267 -1.22 -37.12 -14.91
N ASP A 268 -2.34 -36.54 -14.52
CA ASP A 268 -2.78 -36.53 -13.13
C ASP A 268 -3.43 -37.84 -12.69
N ASP A 269 -3.30 -38.15 -11.39
CA ASP A 269 -3.86 -39.35 -10.77
C ASP A 269 -5.40 -39.23 -10.69
N PRO A 270 -6.16 -40.00 -11.48
CA PRO A 270 -7.61 -39.95 -11.49
C PRO A 270 -8.23 -40.45 -10.18
N GLU A 271 -7.45 -41.07 -9.28
CA GLU A 271 -7.91 -41.43 -7.95
C GLU A 271 -7.91 -40.24 -6.98
N VAL A 272 -7.16 -39.18 -7.25
CA VAL A 272 -6.98 -38.03 -6.35
C VAL A 272 -7.68 -36.77 -6.87
N ILE A 273 -7.62 -36.52 -8.17
CA ILE A 273 -8.12 -35.29 -8.78
C ILE A 273 -9.28 -35.57 -9.74
N GLU A 274 -10.34 -34.77 -9.66
CA GLU A 274 -11.47 -34.74 -10.59
C GLU A 274 -11.57 -33.36 -11.24
N ILE A 275 -11.93 -33.33 -12.51
CA ILE A 275 -12.07 -32.09 -13.28
C ILE A 275 -13.49 -31.99 -13.78
N HIS A 276 -14.12 -30.86 -13.45
CA HIS A 276 -15.44 -30.51 -13.93
C HIS A 276 -15.32 -29.38 -14.95
N THR A 277 -15.71 -29.65 -16.19
CA THR A 277 -15.85 -28.60 -17.20
C THR A 277 -17.29 -28.11 -17.18
N ASP A 278 -17.49 -26.83 -16.89
CA ASP A 278 -18.81 -26.22 -17.00
C ASP A 278 -19.24 -26.19 -18.47
N GLY A 279 -20.35 -26.86 -18.78
CA GLY A 279 -20.79 -27.06 -20.16
C GLY A 279 -21.22 -25.77 -20.90
N PHE A 280 -21.38 -24.65 -20.18
CA PHE A 280 -21.82 -23.38 -20.75
C PHE A 280 -20.66 -22.41 -20.99
N THR A 281 -19.79 -22.23 -20.01
CA THR A 281 -18.64 -21.32 -20.04
C THR A 281 -17.38 -22.00 -20.59
N GLY A 282 -17.31 -23.33 -20.50
CA GLY A 282 -16.09 -24.10 -20.78
C GLY A 282 -15.03 -23.95 -19.68
N GLU A 283 -15.32 -23.29 -18.57
CA GLU A 283 -14.39 -23.15 -17.45
C GLU A 283 -14.17 -24.51 -16.78
N GLU A 284 -12.90 -24.84 -16.56
CA GLU A 284 -12.51 -26.04 -15.84
C GLU A 284 -12.35 -25.72 -14.36
N SER A 285 -12.99 -26.52 -13.51
CA SER A 285 -12.81 -26.51 -12.07
C SER A 285 -12.13 -27.80 -11.64
N VAL A 286 -11.09 -27.68 -10.83
CA VAL A 286 -10.31 -28.81 -10.32
C VAL A 286 -10.68 -29.08 -8.87
N TYR A 287 -10.94 -30.35 -8.56
CA TYR A 287 -11.41 -30.81 -7.26
C TYR A 287 -10.66 -32.06 -6.82
N TRP A 288 -10.70 -32.36 -5.52
CA TRP A 288 -10.36 -33.70 -5.05
C TRP A 288 -11.53 -34.66 -5.31
N THR A 289 -11.22 -35.91 -5.67
CA THR A 289 -12.23 -36.96 -5.83
C THR A 289 -12.98 -37.20 -4.51
N GLU A 290 -14.20 -37.72 -4.58
CA GLU A 290 -14.96 -38.10 -3.38
C GLU A 290 -14.17 -39.10 -2.52
N LYS A 291 -13.59 -40.13 -3.14
CA LYS A 291 -12.76 -41.14 -2.47
C LYS A 291 -11.59 -40.51 -1.71
N TYR A 292 -10.85 -39.59 -2.33
CA TYR A 292 -9.71 -38.94 -1.68
C TYR A 292 -10.14 -38.01 -0.54
N ASN A 293 -11.27 -37.31 -0.71
CA ASN A 293 -11.86 -36.53 0.38
C ASN A 293 -12.18 -37.41 1.61
N GLU A 294 -12.73 -38.62 1.41
CA GLU A 294 -13.00 -39.57 2.50
C GLU A 294 -11.73 -40.00 3.25
N GLU A 295 -10.63 -40.22 2.52
CA GLU A 295 -9.32 -40.53 3.12
C GLU A 295 -8.80 -39.35 3.96
N VAL A 296 -8.96 -38.12 3.48
CA VAL A 296 -8.61 -36.90 4.23
C VAL A 296 -9.49 -36.75 5.47
N TYR A 297 -10.81 -36.92 5.37
CA TYR A 297 -11.72 -36.86 6.52
C TYR A 297 -11.40 -37.93 7.56
N THR A 298 -11.08 -39.15 7.13
CA THR A 298 -10.66 -40.24 8.02
C THR A 298 -9.40 -39.85 8.81
N CYS A 299 -8.44 -39.18 8.17
CA CYS A 299 -7.24 -38.69 8.86
C CYS A 299 -7.59 -37.56 9.85
N LEU A 300 -8.48 -36.63 9.48
CA LEU A 300 -8.92 -35.55 10.37
C LEU A 300 -9.66 -36.08 11.60
N ILE A 301 -10.53 -37.08 11.45
CA ILE A 301 -11.23 -37.76 12.57
C ILE A 301 -10.21 -38.33 13.56
N LYS A 302 -9.20 -39.06 13.09
CA LYS A 302 -8.14 -39.62 13.95
C LYS A 302 -7.37 -38.52 14.70
N ILE A 303 -7.04 -37.42 14.03
CA ILE A 303 -6.37 -36.27 14.67
C ILE A 303 -7.27 -35.64 15.75
N ILE A 304 -8.57 -35.50 15.49
CA ILE A 304 -9.54 -35.00 16.48
C ILE A 304 -9.56 -35.91 17.71
N GLN A 305 -9.57 -37.23 17.51
CA GLN A 305 -9.58 -38.21 18.60
C GLN A 305 -8.27 -38.18 19.40
N ASP A 306 -7.12 -38.07 18.74
CA ASP A 306 -5.80 -38.11 19.38
C ASP A 306 -5.41 -36.78 20.05
N HIS A 307 -5.83 -35.65 19.48
CA HIS A 307 -5.29 -34.32 19.81
C HIS A 307 -6.36 -33.25 20.10
N GLY A 308 -7.65 -33.59 20.01
CA GLY A 308 -8.74 -32.67 20.27
C GLY A 308 -8.76 -31.43 19.37
N LEU A 309 -9.20 -30.31 19.94
CA LEU A 309 -9.41 -29.06 19.22
C LEU A 309 -8.12 -28.47 18.62
N ASP A 310 -7.02 -28.49 19.38
CA ASP A 310 -5.75 -27.90 18.93
C ASP A 310 -5.16 -28.66 17.73
N GLY A 311 -5.22 -30.00 17.77
CA GLY A 311 -4.81 -30.83 16.64
C GLY A 311 -5.70 -30.61 15.42
N CYS A 312 -7.02 -30.55 15.64
CA CYS A 312 -7.99 -30.28 14.58
C CYS A 312 -7.71 -28.94 13.89
N MET A 313 -7.50 -27.84 14.63
CA MET A 313 -7.22 -26.53 14.04
C MET A 313 -5.96 -26.57 13.17
N ARG A 314 -4.88 -27.20 13.63
CA ARG A 314 -3.63 -27.32 12.85
C ARG A 314 -3.81 -28.16 11.60
N ALA A 315 -4.45 -29.32 11.72
CA ALA A 315 -4.67 -30.24 10.61
C ALA A 315 -5.50 -29.60 9.50
N ARG A 316 -6.55 -28.85 9.86
CA ARG A 316 -7.39 -28.13 8.90
C ARG A 316 -6.61 -27.07 8.10
N TRP A 317 -5.67 -26.38 8.73
CA TRP A 317 -4.76 -25.48 8.02
C TRP A 317 -3.82 -26.22 7.05
N LEU A 318 -3.32 -27.41 7.41
CA LEU A 318 -2.53 -28.23 6.48
C LEU A 318 -3.34 -28.64 5.25
N VAL A 319 -4.60 -29.03 5.45
CA VAL A 319 -5.51 -29.38 4.35
C VAL A 319 -5.80 -28.16 3.48
N TYR A 320 -6.11 -27.01 4.10
CA TYR A 320 -6.29 -25.74 3.37
C TYR A 320 -5.07 -25.39 2.53
N ASP A 321 -3.88 -25.41 3.12
CA ASP A 321 -2.64 -25.07 2.42
C ASP A 321 -2.42 -25.99 1.23
N GLN A 322 -2.62 -27.30 1.40
CA GLN A 322 -2.47 -28.27 0.32
C GLN A 322 -3.51 -28.04 -0.79
N TYR A 323 -4.76 -27.78 -0.42
CA TYR A 323 -5.85 -27.52 -1.37
C TYR A 323 -5.58 -26.26 -2.23
N VAL A 324 -5.12 -25.17 -1.59
CA VAL A 324 -4.69 -23.95 -2.29
C VAL A 324 -3.45 -24.21 -3.14
N ARG A 325 -2.50 -24.99 -2.64
CA ARG A 325 -1.28 -25.36 -3.36
C ARG A 325 -1.60 -26.16 -4.63
N CYS A 326 -2.67 -26.97 -4.62
CA CYS A 326 -3.21 -27.69 -5.78
C CYS A 326 -4.00 -26.81 -6.76
N ASN A 327 -4.06 -25.49 -6.55
CA ASN A 327 -4.85 -24.54 -7.35
C ASN A 327 -6.34 -24.91 -7.48
N MET A 328 -6.90 -25.62 -6.49
CA MET A 328 -8.32 -26.02 -6.45
C MET A 328 -9.21 -24.97 -5.77
N GLY A 329 -8.59 -23.88 -5.31
CA GLY A 329 -9.27 -22.82 -4.58
C GLY A 329 -8.29 -21.90 -3.87
N GLY A 330 -8.77 -21.34 -2.77
CA GLY A 330 -8.10 -20.29 -2.02
C GLY A 330 -8.73 -18.95 -2.27
N LEU A 331 -8.09 -17.91 -1.75
CA LEU A 331 -8.57 -16.56 -1.90
C LEU A 331 -8.58 -16.17 -3.38
N THR A 332 -9.73 -15.71 -3.86
CA THR A 332 -9.91 -15.14 -5.19
C THR A 332 -10.73 -13.86 -5.04
N TYR A 333 -10.68 -13.03 -6.06
CA TYR A 333 -11.65 -11.95 -6.19
C TYR A 333 -12.22 -11.97 -7.60
N SER A 334 -13.54 -11.81 -7.67
CA SER A 334 -14.28 -11.72 -8.92
C SER A 334 -14.90 -10.35 -9.05
N ASP A 335 -14.70 -9.73 -10.21
CA ASP A 335 -15.45 -8.56 -10.65
C ASP A 335 -16.73 -9.08 -11.31
N GLU A 336 -17.73 -9.43 -10.50
CA GLU A 336 -19.00 -9.93 -11.06
C GLU A 336 -19.58 -8.87 -11.99
N HIS A 337 -19.54 -9.15 -13.29
CA HIS A 337 -19.92 -8.27 -14.40
C HIS A 337 -21.38 -7.76 -14.39
N ARG A 338 -22.14 -7.98 -13.31
CA ARG A 338 -23.56 -7.61 -13.21
C ARG A 338 -23.97 -6.94 -11.90
N GLY A 339 -23.04 -6.62 -10.99
CA GLY A 339 -23.36 -5.98 -9.70
C GLY A 339 -22.41 -4.86 -9.30
N PRO A 340 -22.86 -3.88 -8.49
CA PRO A 340 -21.99 -2.87 -7.92
C PRO A 340 -21.23 -3.45 -6.72
N GLY A 341 -20.22 -4.28 -6.97
CA GLY A 341 -19.39 -4.80 -5.90
C GLY A 341 -18.34 -5.79 -6.38
N LEU A 342 -17.09 -5.51 -6.03
CA LEU A 342 -16.03 -6.50 -6.01
C LEU A 342 -16.43 -7.54 -4.95
N ILE A 343 -16.24 -8.84 -5.20
CA ILE A 343 -16.51 -9.87 -4.18
C ILE A 343 -15.23 -10.67 -3.96
N TRP A 344 -14.78 -10.73 -2.70
CA TRP A 344 -13.73 -11.64 -2.29
C TRP A 344 -14.36 -12.98 -1.90
N ASN A 345 -13.85 -14.05 -2.47
CA ASN A 345 -14.27 -15.40 -2.17
C ASN A 345 -13.05 -16.24 -1.76
N ASP A 346 -13.28 -17.28 -0.98
CA ASP A 346 -12.27 -18.30 -0.75
C ASP A 346 -12.95 -19.65 -0.71
N SER A 347 -12.82 -20.39 -1.81
CA SER A 347 -13.42 -21.70 -1.94
C SER A 347 -12.71 -22.78 -1.11
N ALA A 348 -11.50 -22.53 -0.59
CA ALA A 348 -10.79 -23.44 0.31
C ALA A 348 -11.19 -23.22 1.78
N ARG A 349 -11.80 -22.08 2.10
CA ARG A 349 -12.22 -21.70 3.46
C ARG A 349 -13.11 -22.74 4.15
N PHE A 350 -13.85 -23.57 3.40
CA PHE A 350 -14.67 -24.63 4.01
C PHE A 350 -13.83 -25.61 4.85
N TRP A 351 -12.59 -25.90 4.45
CA TRP A 351 -11.66 -26.73 5.23
C TRP A 351 -11.35 -26.11 6.59
N ILE A 352 -11.44 -24.79 6.72
CA ILE A 352 -11.16 -24.02 7.94
C ILE A 352 -12.41 -23.76 8.79
N ASP A 353 -13.56 -23.54 8.18
CA ASP A 353 -14.81 -23.25 8.90
C ASP A 353 -15.55 -24.54 9.31
N GLY A 354 -15.67 -25.52 8.42
CA GLY A 354 -16.21 -26.86 8.72
C GLY A 354 -17.73 -26.90 8.72
N THR A 355 -18.34 -25.74 8.50
CA THR A 355 -19.77 -25.50 8.46
C THR A 355 -20.30 -25.46 7.03
N THR A 356 -19.47 -25.08 6.06
CA THR A 356 -19.88 -24.91 4.67
C THR A 356 -19.86 -26.25 3.93
N LYS A 357 -21.00 -26.56 3.32
CA LYS A 357 -21.19 -27.72 2.46
C LYS A 357 -20.26 -27.61 1.26
N TYR A 358 -19.40 -28.60 1.07
CA TYR A 358 -18.71 -28.75 -0.19
C TYR A 358 -19.76 -29.08 -1.27
N PRO A 359 -19.79 -28.36 -2.41
CA PRO A 359 -20.70 -28.68 -3.51
C PRO A 359 -20.36 -30.08 -4.05
N GLY A 360 -21.09 -31.10 -3.58
CA GLY A 360 -20.87 -32.50 -3.93
C GLY A 360 -20.82 -33.47 -2.76
N SER A 361 -20.51 -33.03 -1.53
CA SER A 361 -20.29 -33.94 -0.37
C SER A 361 -21.55 -34.45 0.32
N HIS A 362 -22.73 -34.31 -0.29
CA HIS A 362 -24.02 -34.50 0.36
C HIS A 362 -24.34 -35.94 0.80
N LYS A 363 -23.50 -36.92 0.49
CA LYS A 363 -23.82 -38.34 0.70
C LYS A 363 -22.76 -39.18 1.41
N SER A 364 -21.57 -38.64 1.70
CA SER A 364 -20.55 -39.45 2.38
C SER A 364 -20.84 -39.58 3.87
N GLU A 365 -20.98 -40.83 4.34
CA GLU A 365 -21.12 -41.16 5.76
C GLU A 365 -19.91 -40.68 6.57
N VAL A 366 -18.70 -40.74 5.98
CA VAL A 366 -17.44 -40.29 6.61
C VAL A 366 -17.46 -38.79 6.86
N PHE A 367 -18.05 -38.00 5.95
CA PHE A 367 -18.19 -36.57 6.17
C PHE A 367 -19.16 -36.26 7.32
N GLN A 368 -20.27 -37.00 7.43
CA GLN A 368 -21.20 -36.85 8.56
C GLN A 368 -20.55 -37.20 9.90
N GLU A 369 -19.75 -38.27 9.92
CA GLU A 369 -18.95 -38.63 11.10
C GLU A 369 -17.95 -37.51 11.46
N TYR A 370 -17.23 -36.97 10.48
CA TYR A 370 -16.33 -35.84 10.69
C TYR A 370 -17.06 -34.61 11.26
N GLN A 371 -18.23 -34.25 10.74
CA GLN A 371 -19.05 -33.17 11.30
C GLN A 371 -19.48 -33.45 12.73
N SER A 372 -19.85 -34.70 13.04
CA SER A 372 -20.18 -35.12 14.40
C SER A 372 -19.00 -34.97 15.35
N GLU A 373 -17.79 -35.38 14.94
CA GLU A 373 -16.58 -35.22 15.74
C GLU A 373 -16.23 -33.75 15.97
N LEU A 374 -16.33 -32.90 14.94
CA LEU A 374 -16.16 -31.45 15.09
C LEU A 374 -17.16 -30.85 16.09
N GLN A 375 -18.41 -31.32 16.09
CA GLN A 375 -19.43 -30.88 17.05
C GLN A 375 -19.07 -31.32 18.48
N LYS A 376 -18.61 -32.55 18.68
CA LYS A 376 -18.21 -33.08 20.01
C LYS A 376 -17.10 -32.26 20.65
N ILE A 377 -16.12 -31.79 19.87
CA ILE A 377 -15.02 -30.95 20.36
C ILE A 377 -15.33 -29.45 20.38
N GLY A 378 -16.56 -29.04 20.05
CA GLY A 378 -16.97 -27.63 20.03
C GLY A 378 -16.30 -26.80 18.93
N ALA A 379 -15.80 -27.43 17.86
CA ALA A 379 -15.14 -26.74 16.75
C ALA A 379 -16.14 -26.10 15.77
N LEU A 380 -17.40 -26.54 15.77
CA LEU A 380 -18.47 -25.91 15.00
C LEU A 380 -19.10 -24.80 15.84
N LYS A 381 -19.01 -23.55 15.37
CA LYS A 381 -19.78 -22.44 15.92
C LYS A 381 -21.26 -22.71 15.61
N SER A 382 -22.05 -22.95 16.66
CA SER A 382 -23.51 -23.08 16.62
C SER A 382 -24.19 -21.81 16.14
#